data_AF-A0A2E5TR40-F1
#
_entry.id   AF-A0A2E5TR40-F1
#
_cell.length_a   1.000
_cell.length_b   1.000
_cell.length_c   1.000
_cell.angle_alpha   90.00
_cell.angle_beta   90.00
_cell.angle_gamma   90.00
#
_symmetry.space_group_name_H-M   'P 1'
#
loop_
_entity.id
_entity.type
_entity.pdbx_description
1 polymer ?
#
loop_
_entity_poly.entity_id
_entity_poly.type
_entity_poly.pdbx_seq_one_letter_code
_entity_poly.pdbx_strand_id
1 'polypeptide(L)'
;MLTHYYQANTPALCSNINNWDTSQITTMFELFKNKTTFNCDISGWDVSNVTNMRSMFSGASAFNQDISRWDVCSVNGFSNFSTNLTNTYKPDFNSLNCD
;
A
#
# COMPACT_ATOMS: atom_id res chain seq x y z
N MET A 1 17.50 2.87 29.55
CA MET A 1 16.04 2.84 29.31
C MET A 1 15.83 2.81 27.80
N LEU A 2 15.68 1.61 27.23
CA LEU A 2 15.45 1.44 25.80
C LEU A 2 13.99 1.79 25.52
N THR A 3 13.79 2.97 24.96
CA THR A 3 12.48 3.52 24.65
C THR A 3 11.79 2.67 23.59
N HIS A 4 10.58 2.21 23.90
CA HIS A 4 9.75 1.29 23.10
C HIS A 4 9.13 1.97 21.86
N TYR A 5 9.94 2.63 21.02
CA TYR A 5 9.48 3.47 19.90
C TYR A 5 9.61 2.81 18.51
N TYR A 6 9.41 1.50 18.32
CA TYR A 6 9.63 0.89 16.97
C TYR A 6 8.69 -0.28 16.59
N GLN A 7 7.44 -0.32 17.05
CA GLN A 7 6.58 -1.46 16.75
C GLN A 7 5.95 -1.49 15.34
N ALA A 8 6.15 -0.49 14.48
CA ALA A 8 5.44 -0.47 13.19
C ALA A 8 6.19 -1.11 12.01
N ASN A 9 7.46 -1.49 12.18
CA ASN A 9 8.35 -1.80 11.05
C ASN A 9 9.48 -2.79 11.40
N THR A 10 9.19 -3.80 12.22
CA THR A 10 10.18 -4.85 12.48
C THR A 10 10.27 -5.79 11.27
N PRO A 11 11.45 -6.39 10.95
CA PRO A 11 11.56 -7.38 9.90
C PRO A 11 10.55 -8.53 10.04
N ALA A 12 10.27 -8.95 11.29
CA ALA A 12 9.29 -9.99 11.61
C ALA A 12 7.83 -9.57 11.31
N LEU A 13 7.49 -8.29 11.51
CA LEU A 13 6.18 -7.77 11.12
C LEU A 13 6.05 -7.74 9.60
N CYS A 14 7.06 -7.21 8.91
CA CYS A 14 7.04 -7.10 7.45
C CYS A 14 7.01 -8.47 6.75
N SER A 15 7.74 -9.47 7.27
CA SER A 15 7.67 -10.84 6.75
C SER A 15 6.28 -11.46 6.88
N ASN A 16 5.54 -11.13 7.94
CA ASN A 16 4.19 -11.65 8.14
C ASN A 16 3.19 -11.01 7.18
N ILE A 17 3.27 -9.68 7.02
CA ILE A 17 2.35 -8.90 6.17
C ILE A 17 2.53 -9.25 4.69
N ASN A 18 3.75 -9.50 4.22
CA ASN A 18 4.01 -9.87 2.82
C ASN A 18 3.40 -11.22 2.42
N ASN A 19 3.11 -12.10 3.39
CA ASN A 19 2.54 -13.43 3.14
C ASN A 19 1.01 -13.47 3.22
N TRP A 20 0.34 -12.33 3.40
CA TRP A 20 -1.12 -12.28 3.42
C TRP A 20 -1.69 -12.54 2.03
N ASP A 21 -2.69 -13.43 1.97
CA ASP A 21 -3.52 -13.57 0.77
C ASP A 21 -4.51 -12.41 0.71
N THR A 22 -4.27 -11.49 -0.22
CA THR A 22 -5.13 -10.33 -0.47
C THR A 22 -6.04 -10.51 -1.68
N SER A 23 -6.01 -11.67 -2.35
CA SER A 23 -6.70 -11.90 -3.63
C SER A 23 -8.21 -11.71 -3.56
N GLN A 24 -8.82 -11.86 -2.36
CA GLN A 24 -10.26 -11.71 -2.15
C GLN A 24 -10.67 -10.34 -1.59
N ILE A 25 -9.70 -9.43 -1.37
CA ILE A 25 -9.98 -8.13 -0.78
C ILE A 25 -10.53 -7.18 -1.85
N THR A 26 -11.67 -6.56 -1.55
CA THR A 26 -12.35 -5.63 -2.47
C THR A 26 -12.18 -4.16 -2.09
N THR A 27 -11.68 -3.87 -0.89
CA THR A 27 -11.46 -2.50 -0.40
C THR A 27 -10.22 -2.41 0.48
N MET A 28 -9.40 -1.39 0.23
CA MET A 28 -8.21 -1.02 1.01
C MET A 28 -8.26 0.46 1.45
N PHE A 29 -9.49 0.99 1.60
CA PHE A 29 -9.75 2.36 2.06
C PHE A 29 -9.00 2.66 3.37
N GLU A 30 -8.16 3.71 3.37
CA GLU A 30 -7.42 4.20 4.54
C GLU A 30 -6.54 3.19 5.29
N LEU A 31 -6.20 2.04 4.67
CA LEU A 31 -5.56 0.90 5.36
C LEU A 31 -4.30 1.28 6.15
N PHE A 32 -3.47 2.18 5.60
CA PHE A 32 -2.24 2.68 6.21
C PHE A 32 -2.25 4.20 6.44
N LYS A 33 -3.43 4.83 6.48
CA LYS A 33 -3.54 6.25 6.73
C LYS A 33 -2.88 6.63 8.06
N ASN A 34 -2.04 7.67 8.02
CA ASN A 34 -1.26 8.19 9.16
C ASN A 34 -0.34 7.16 9.84
N LYS A 35 -0.03 6.02 9.20
CA LYS A 35 1.01 5.10 9.67
C LYS A 35 2.38 5.64 9.28
N THR A 36 2.79 6.72 9.96
CA THR A 36 3.99 7.52 9.64
C THR A 36 5.29 6.70 9.56
N THR A 37 5.33 5.57 10.26
CA THR A 37 6.47 4.67 10.36
C THR A 37 6.32 3.39 9.55
N PHE A 38 5.23 3.16 8.81
CA PHE A 38 5.04 1.95 8.00
C PHE A 38 5.89 1.99 6.72
N ASN A 39 6.64 0.93 6.45
CA ASN A 39 7.47 0.75 5.25
C ASN A 39 7.76 -0.72 4.93
N CYS A 40 6.83 -1.62 5.25
CA CYS A 40 6.98 -3.03 4.89
C CYS A 40 6.78 -3.24 3.39
N ASP A 41 7.59 -4.13 2.80
CA ASP A 41 7.42 -4.56 1.42
C ASP A 41 6.10 -5.32 1.28
N ILE A 42 5.23 -4.77 0.43
CA ILE A 42 3.91 -5.30 0.06
C ILE A 42 3.76 -5.36 -1.47
N SER A 43 4.88 -5.29 -2.19
CA SER A 43 4.90 -5.34 -3.66
C SER A 43 4.29 -6.65 -4.21
N GLY A 44 4.24 -7.71 -3.40
CA GLY A 44 3.65 -9.01 -3.73
C GLY A 44 2.16 -9.15 -3.48
N TRP A 45 1.47 -8.15 -2.92
CA TRP A 45 0.03 -8.23 -2.71
C TRP A 45 -0.74 -8.29 -4.03
N ASP A 46 -1.70 -9.21 -4.12
CA ASP A 46 -2.70 -9.23 -5.18
C ASP A 46 -3.81 -8.22 -4.85
N VAL A 47 -3.90 -7.17 -5.66
CA VAL A 47 -4.91 -6.11 -5.51
C VAL A 47 -5.87 -6.02 -6.69
N SER A 48 -5.87 -7.03 -7.57
CA SER A 48 -6.66 -7.07 -8.81
C SER A 48 -8.18 -6.96 -8.57
N ASN A 49 -8.66 -7.41 -7.41
CA ASN A 49 -10.06 -7.32 -7.00
C ASN A 49 -10.42 -6.06 -6.19
N VAL A 50 -9.43 -5.22 -5.87
CA VAL A 50 -9.65 -4.01 -5.06
C VAL A 50 -10.32 -2.93 -5.90
N THR A 51 -11.41 -2.38 -5.38
CA THR A 51 -12.19 -1.32 -6.06
C THR A 51 -11.97 0.06 -5.45
N ASN A 52 -11.51 0.13 -4.21
CA ASN A 52 -11.35 1.37 -3.46
C ASN A 52 -10.05 1.39 -2.65
N MET A 53 -9.18 2.35 -2.97
CA MET A 53 -7.90 2.63 -2.33
C MET A 53 -7.79 4.09 -1.85
N ARG A 54 -8.90 4.81 -1.67
CA ARG A 54 -8.83 6.23 -1.27
C ARG A 54 -8.05 6.36 0.05
N SER A 55 -7.16 7.33 0.09
CA SER A 55 -6.35 7.67 1.27
C SER A 55 -5.51 6.51 1.86
N MET A 56 -5.26 5.42 1.11
CA MET A 56 -4.61 4.21 1.63
C MET A 56 -3.28 4.49 2.35
N PHE A 57 -2.42 5.34 1.77
CA PHE A 57 -1.14 5.78 2.32
C PHE A 57 -1.09 7.27 2.64
N SER A 58 -2.25 7.93 2.80
CA SER A 58 -2.29 9.34 3.16
C SER A 58 -1.61 9.54 4.52
N GLY A 59 -0.51 10.31 4.57
CA GLY A 59 0.25 10.54 5.80
C GLY A 59 1.15 9.37 6.25
N ALA A 60 1.30 8.31 5.44
CA ALA A 60 2.25 7.22 5.68
C ALA A 60 3.66 7.67 5.28
N SER A 61 4.26 8.56 6.06
CA SER A 61 5.44 9.33 5.63
C SER A 61 6.70 8.52 5.35
N ALA A 62 6.87 7.35 6.00
CA ALA A 62 8.01 6.48 5.77
C ALA A 62 7.83 5.54 4.56
N PHE A 63 6.61 5.42 4.01
CA PHE A 63 6.31 4.43 2.97
C PHE A 63 6.92 4.84 1.63
N ASN A 64 7.84 4.01 1.12
CA ASN A 64 8.56 4.24 -0.14
C ASN A 64 8.81 2.96 -0.95
N GLN A 65 8.01 1.91 -0.73
CA GLN A 65 8.14 0.65 -1.46
C GLN A 65 7.65 0.77 -2.90
N ASP A 66 8.28 0.02 -3.80
CA ASP A 66 7.87 -0.05 -5.21
C ASP A 66 6.63 -0.94 -5.36
N ILE A 67 5.48 -0.30 -5.57
CA ILE A 67 4.20 -0.96 -5.85
C ILE A 67 3.69 -0.63 -7.25
N SER A 68 4.59 -0.19 -8.15
CA SER A 68 4.23 0.18 -9.54
C SER A 68 3.64 -0.97 -10.36
N ARG A 69 3.88 -2.21 -9.94
CA ARG A 69 3.41 -3.44 -10.59
C ARG A 69 2.02 -3.89 -10.17
N TRP A 70 1.39 -3.23 -9.20
CA TRP A 70 0.04 -3.59 -8.78
C TRP A 70 -0.97 -3.42 -9.92
N ASP A 71 -1.76 -4.47 -10.16
CA ASP A 71 -2.92 -4.40 -11.04
C ASP A 71 -4.05 -3.63 -10.34
N VAL A 72 -4.23 -2.37 -10.75
CA VAL A 72 -5.24 -1.45 -10.19
C VAL A 72 -6.41 -1.22 -11.13
N CYS A 73 -6.62 -2.11 -12.10
CA CYS A 73 -7.65 -1.96 -13.13
C CYS A 73 -9.09 -1.91 -12.58
N SER A 74 -9.34 -2.60 -11.46
CA SER A 74 -10.64 -2.58 -10.79
C SER A 74 -10.89 -1.33 -9.93
N VAL A 75 -9.86 -0.48 -9.73
CA VAL A 75 -9.94 0.64 -8.78
C VAL A 75 -10.68 1.83 -9.37
N ASN A 76 -11.83 2.15 -8.80
CA ASN A 76 -12.61 3.34 -9.15
C ASN A 76 -12.44 4.51 -8.15
N GLY A 77 -11.79 4.27 -7.00
CA GLY A 77 -11.58 5.28 -5.97
C GLY A 77 -10.17 5.29 -5.42
N PHE A 78 -9.35 6.27 -5.83
CA PHE A 78 -7.94 6.40 -5.42
C PHE A 78 -7.56 7.83 -5.00
N SER A 79 -8.55 8.69 -4.72
CA SER A 79 -8.27 10.05 -4.25
C SER A 79 -7.40 10.04 -2.99
N ASN A 80 -6.42 10.95 -2.95
CA ASN A 80 -5.43 11.05 -1.86
C ASN A 80 -4.67 9.74 -1.56
N PHE A 81 -4.52 8.83 -2.53
CA PHE A 81 -3.89 7.51 -2.35
C PHE A 81 -2.58 7.56 -1.56
N SER A 82 -1.66 8.46 -1.92
CA SER A 82 -0.38 8.64 -1.23
C SER A 82 0.15 10.07 -1.39
N THR A 83 0.79 10.59 -0.34
CA THR A 83 1.48 11.89 -0.36
C THR A 83 2.99 11.78 -0.60
N ASN A 84 3.59 10.60 -0.37
CA ASN A 84 5.04 10.43 -0.34
C ASN A 84 5.63 9.57 -1.46
N LEU A 85 4.81 8.75 -2.13
CA LEU A 85 5.30 7.97 -3.27
C LEU A 85 5.58 8.89 -4.47
N THR A 86 6.69 8.63 -5.17
CA THR A 86 6.97 9.21 -6.48
C THR A 86 6.17 8.47 -7.55
N ASN A 87 6.04 9.04 -8.76
CA ASN A 87 5.31 8.37 -9.85
C ASN A 87 5.97 7.04 -10.26
N THR A 88 7.29 6.91 -10.09
CA THR A 88 8.02 5.66 -10.39
C THR A 88 7.58 4.48 -9.52
N TYR A 89 7.14 4.72 -8.28
CA TYR A 89 6.74 3.67 -7.33
C TYR A 89 5.22 3.60 -7.13
N LYS A 90 4.44 4.38 -7.88
CA LYS A 90 2.98 4.36 -7.80
C LYS A 90 2.39 3.41 -8.85
N PRO A 91 1.28 2.71 -8.54
CA PRO A 91 0.49 2.04 -9.55
C PRO A 91 -0.06 3.07 -10.57
N ASP A 92 -0.22 2.65 -11.82
CA ASP A 92 -0.81 3.49 -12.84
C ASP A 92 -2.34 3.38 -12.83
N PHE A 93 -3.00 4.25 -12.05
CA PHE A 93 -4.46 4.34 -11.97
C PHE A 93 -5.13 4.84 -13.26
N ASN A 94 -4.37 5.32 -14.25
CA ASN A 94 -4.90 5.82 -15.51
C ASN A 94 -4.54 4.93 -16.70
N SER A 95 -3.87 3.79 -16.47
CA SER A 95 -3.49 2.87 -17.53
C SER A 95 -4.74 2.26 -18.16
N LEU A 96 -4.86 2.39 -19.48
CA LEU A 96 -5.85 1.68 -20.30
C LEU A 96 -5.48 0.21 -20.52
N ASN A 97 -4.33 -0.25 -20.02
CA ASN A 97 -3.83 -1.62 -20.20
C ASN A 97 -4.45 -2.57 -19.16
N CYS A 98 -5.77 -2.52 -19.07
CA CYS A 98 -6.59 -3.43 -18.31
C CYS A 98 -7.14 -4.48 -19.28
N ASP A 99 -6.24 -5.34 -19.77
CA ASP A 99 -6.56 -6.44 -20.70
C ASP A 99 -6.66 -7.77 -19.95
#